data_AF-A0A353G1X8-F1
#
_entry.id   AF-A0A353G1X8-F1
#
_cell.length_a   1.000
_cell.length_b   1.000
_cell.length_c   1.000
_cell.angle_alpha   90.00
_cell.angle_beta   90.00
_cell.angle_gamma   90.00
#
_symmetry.space_group_name_H-M   'P 1'
#
loop_
_entity.id
_entity.type
_entity.pdbx_description
1 polymer ?
#
loop_
_entity_poly.entity_id
_entity_poly.type
_entity_poly.pdbx_seq_one_letter_code
_entity_poly.pdbx_strand_id
1 'polypeptide(L)' 'MHIQKNGSKPSSKGPADWFTGAVRIDSLFSPNDARRAAAASVTFEPGARTAWHTHPL' A
#
# COMPACT_ATOMS: atom_id res chain seq x y z
N MET A 1 7.91 19.83 10.97
CA MET A 1 7.34 18.53 11.38
C MET A 1 6.03 18.33 10.62
N HIS A 2 5.83 17.17 9.98
CA HIS A 2 4.59 16.86 9.26
C HIS A 2 4.00 15.57 9.83
N ILE A 3 2.77 15.63 10.34
CA ILE A 3 2.07 14.51 10.97
C ILE A 3 0.80 14.24 10.17
N GLN A 4 0.66 13.01 9.69
CA GLN A 4 -0.59 12.52 9.11
C GLN A 4 -1.31 11.72 10.19
N LYS A 5 -2.49 12.21 10.60
CA LYS A 5 -3.28 11.59 11.67
C LYS A 5 -3.89 10.28 11.17
N ASN A 6 -4.10 9.33 12.10
CA ASN A 6 -4.87 8.13 11.80
C ASN A 6 -6.25 8.50 11.23
N GLY A 7 -6.70 7.82 10.17
CA GLY A 7 -7.95 8.09 9.46
C GLY A 7 -7.94 9.30 8.50
N SER A 8 -6.85 10.08 8.43
CA SER A 8 -6.79 11.25 7.51
C SER A 8 -6.61 10.88 6.03
N LYS A 9 -6.29 9.62 5.73
CA LYS A 9 -6.13 9.11 4.37
C LYS A 9 -7.15 8.00 4.13
N PRO A 10 -7.96 8.09 3.05
CA PRO A 10 -8.88 7.02 2.70
C PRO A 10 -8.11 5.77 2.23
N SER A 11 -8.61 4.60 2.60
CA SER A 11 -8.14 3.33 2.03
C SER A 11 -8.53 3.21 0.56
N SER A 12 -7.79 2.41 -0.19
CA SER A 12 -8.13 2.02 -1.56
C SER A 12 -8.24 0.50 -1.70
N LYS A 13 -8.91 0.05 -2.77
CA LYS A 13 -8.90 -1.36 -3.17
C LYS A 13 -7.63 -1.64 -3.98
N GLY A 14 -7.03 -2.82 -3.80
CA GLY A 14 -5.94 -3.30 -4.64
C GLY A 14 -6.41 -3.46 -6.10
N PRO A 15 -5.62 -3.00 -7.10
CA PRO A 15 -5.94 -3.21 -8.52
C PRO A 15 -6.04 -4.70 -8.87
N ALA A 16 -7.02 -5.06 -9.71
CA ALA A 16 -7.25 -6.47 -10.09
C ALA A 16 -6.07 -7.11 -10.83
N ASP A 17 -5.28 -6.31 -11.55
CA ASP A 17 -4.09 -6.80 -12.25
C ASP A 17 -2.94 -7.19 -11.30
N TRP A 18 -2.96 -6.67 -10.07
CA TRP A 18 -1.87 -6.86 -9.09
C TRP A 18 -2.24 -7.83 -7.98
N PHE A 19 -3.53 -8.10 -7.79
CA PHE A 19 -4.02 -8.88 -6.66
C PHE A 19 -5.11 -9.85 -7.10
N THR A 20 -5.07 -11.07 -6.56
CA THR A 20 -6.22 -11.97 -6.59
C THR A 20 -6.97 -11.88 -5.26
N GLY A 21 -8.30 -11.80 -5.31
CA GLY A 21 -9.16 -11.65 -4.12
C GLY A 21 -9.29 -10.21 -3.64
N ALA A 22 -10.00 -10.02 -2.52
CA ALA A 22 -10.21 -8.69 -1.96
C ALA A 22 -8.99 -8.23 -1.15
N VAL A 23 -8.42 -7.09 -1.56
CA VAL A 23 -7.26 -6.46 -0.91
C VAL A 23 -7.56 -5.00 -0.66
N ARG A 24 -7.24 -4.52 0.54
CA ARG A 24 -7.34 -3.12 0.95
C ARG A 24 -5.94 -2.57 1.22
N ILE A 25 -5.68 -1.37 0.70
CA ILE A 25 -4.39 -0.68 0.84
C ILE A 25 -4.61 0.62 1.63
N ASP A 26 -3.82 0.79 2.70
CA ASP A 26 -3.72 2.02 3.49
C ASP A 26 -2.36 2.66 3.27
N SER A 27 -2.32 3.80 2.56
CA SER A 27 -1.06 4.48 2.25
C SER A 27 -0.46 5.16 3.49
N LEU A 28 0.74 4.76 3.92
CA LEU A 28 1.41 5.35 5.09
C LEU A 28 2.22 6.58 4.69
N PHE A 29 3.18 6.42 3.76
CA PHE A 29 3.97 7.55 3.26
C PHE A 29 4.53 7.30 1.86
N SER A 30 4.75 8.40 1.14
CA SER A 30 5.39 8.40 -0.17
C SER A 30 6.87 8.84 -0.06
N PRO A 31 7.68 8.57 -1.10
CA PRO A 31 9.01 9.15 -1.24
C PRO A 31 8.95 10.68 -1.26
N ASN A 32 10.06 11.32 -0.91
CA ASN A 32 10.24 12.77 -0.98
C ASN A 32 11.73 13.09 -1.20
N ASP A 33 12.07 14.37 -1.25
CA ASP A 33 13.44 14.82 -1.54
C ASP A 33 14.48 14.33 -0.53
N ALA A 34 14.08 13.94 0.68
CA ALA A 34 14.95 13.42 1.73
C ALA A 34 14.99 11.88 1.81
N ARG A 35 14.03 11.17 1.20
CA ARG A 35 13.98 9.69 1.25
C ARG A 35 13.35 9.09 -0.01
N ARG A 36 13.94 8.00 -0.49
CA ARG A 36 13.37 7.21 -1.59
C ARG A 36 12.31 6.20 -1.15
N ALA A 37 12.20 5.94 0.15
CA ALA A 37 11.29 4.91 0.67
C ALA A 37 9.82 5.32 0.56
N ALA A 38 8.97 4.33 0.31
CA ALA A 38 7.51 4.41 0.39
C ALA A 38 6.99 3.28 1.29
N ALA A 39 5.82 3.44 1.88
CA ALA A 39 5.16 2.36 2.62
C ALA A 39 3.64 2.45 2.58
N ALA A 40 3.01 1.28 2.63
CA ALA A 40 1.58 1.09 2.83
C ALA A 40 1.35 -0.09 3.78
N SER A 41 0.25 -0.05 4.53
CA SER A 41 -0.29 -1.24 5.19
C SER A 41 -1.27 -1.92 4.22
N VAL A 42 -1.15 -3.23 4.05
CA VAL A 42 -1.97 -4.00 3.10
C VAL A 42 -2.70 -5.09 3.85
N THR A 43 -4.03 -5.11 3.73
CA THR A 43 -4.90 -6.14 4.34
C THR A 43 -5.42 -7.07 3.25
N PHE A 44 -5.24 -8.37 3.46
CA PHE A 44 -5.70 -9.43 2.58
C PHE A 44 -6.87 -10.14 3.25
N GLU A 45 -8.02 -10.21 2.57
CA GLU A 45 -9.08 -11.12 2.97
C GLU A 45 -8.65 -12.59 2.81
N PRO A 46 -9.32 -13.56 3.44
CA PRO A 46 -8.97 -14.97 3.32
C PRO A 46 -8.82 -15.42 1.84
N GLY A 47 -7.64 -15.97 1.51
CA GLY A 47 -7.30 -16.43 0.15
C GLY A 47 -6.84 -15.35 -0.83
N ALA A 48 -6.85 -14.08 -0.45
CA ALA A 48 -6.30 -13.00 -1.26
C ALA A 48 -4.76 -12.97 -1.21
N ARG A 49 -4.12 -12.60 -2.33
CA ARG A 49 -2.65 -12.53 -2.47
C ARG A 49 -2.23 -11.60 -3.60
N THR A 50 -0.96 -11.19 -3.61
CA THR A 50 -0.36 -10.47 -4.74
C THR A 50 -0.16 -11.39 -5.94
N ALA A 51 -0.15 -10.81 -7.13
CA ALA A 51 0.53 -11.40 -8.27
C ALA A 51 2.05 -11.49 -8.00
N TRP A 52 2.74 -12.35 -8.75
CA TRP A 52 4.21 -12.40 -8.72
C TRP A 52 4.78 -11.06 -9.18
N HIS A 53 5.77 -10.54 -8.45
CA HIS A 53 6.44 -9.28 -8.76
C HIS A 53 7.84 -9.25 -8.12
N THR A 54 8.64 -8.27 -8.52
CA THR A 54 9.98 -8.00 -7.97
C THR A 54 10.06 -6.53 -7.54
N HIS A 55 10.85 -6.25 -6.50
CA HIS A 55 11.28 -4.90 -6.20
C HIS A 55 12.69 -4.67 -6.76
N PRO A 56 12.96 -3.52 -7.42
CA PRO A 56 14.30 -3.18 -7.86
C PRO A 56 15.22 -2.90 -6.66
N LEU A 57 16.53 -3.03 -6.89
CA LEU A 57 17.60 -2.65 -5.96
C LEU A 57 17.86 -1.13 -6.00
#